data_AF-A0A445E535-F1
#
_entry.id   AF-A0A445E535-F1
#
_cell.length_a   1.000
_cell.length_b   1.000
_cell.length_c   1.000
_cell.angle_alpha   90.00
_cell.angle_beta   90.00
_cell.angle_gamma   90.00
#
_symmetry.space_group_name_H-M   'P 1'
#
loop_
_entity.id
_entity.type
_entity.pdbx_description
1 polymer ?
#
loop_
_entity_poly.entity_id
_entity_poly.type
_entity_poly.pdbx_seq_one_letter_code
_entity_poly.pdbx_strand_id
1 'polypeptide(L)'
;MEEGLFVTAVGLLMLAVGGWKLLNWLFLRPKKLETLLREQGFHGNPYSLFSNNNNNNSSSYNMKPMTFSDDKDIAPRVYSTADHAIIKFGKNSFYWEGQTLKVNITNPEHIKQVFTNNSYFKKEKPKLGRVAKLLGSGLPNYEDQQWHTHRKIINPAFHMEKLKLLTSTMVQCCHDVIHKWEEMLSSEGKCDIDVEPFIQNLACDVISRTAFGSSYQEGKRIFELLTKQARLIMRLKYIHIPGWWYSSCILQVASY
;
A
#
# COMPACT_ATOMS: atom_id res chain seq x y z
N MET A 1 -34.76 27.17 35.72
CA MET A 1 -34.99 25.73 35.51
C MET A 1 -35.14 25.39 34.03
N GLU A 2 -35.76 26.26 33.21
CA GLU A 2 -35.98 25.99 31.78
C GLU A 2 -34.68 25.90 30.95
N GLU A 3 -33.67 26.73 31.23
CA GLU A 3 -32.40 26.67 30.49
C GLU A 3 -31.64 25.34 30.69
N GLY A 4 -31.68 24.77 31.90
CA GLY A 4 -31.04 23.48 32.19
C GLY A 4 -31.75 22.30 31.51
N LEU A 5 -33.07 22.39 31.32
CA LEU A 5 -33.85 21.38 30.60
C LEU A 5 -33.55 21.44 29.09
N PHE A 6 -33.39 22.65 28.55
CA PHE A 6 -33.03 22.83 27.14
C PHE A 6 -31.64 22.26 26.84
N VAL A 7 -30.64 22.55 27.67
CA VAL A 7 -29.27 22.04 27.48
C VAL A 7 -29.21 20.51 27.56
N THR A 8 -29.96 19.90 28.49
CA THR A 8 -30.01 18.43 28.60
C THR A 8 -30.73 17.78 27.43
N ALA A 9 -31.84 18.37 26.96
CA ALA A 9 -32.57 17.89 25.77
C ALA A 9 -31.70 17.97 24.50
N VAL A 10 -30.98 19.07 24.29
CA VAL A 10 -30.03 19.23 23.17
C VAL A 10 -28.90 18.21 23.27
N GLY A 11 -28.35 17.98 24.47
CA GLY A 11 -27.32 16.97 24.70
C GLY A 11 -27.78 15.55 24.37
N LEU A 12 -28.99 15.17 24.78
CA LEU A 12 -29.58 13.86 24.46
C LEU A 12 -29.84 13.70 22.96
N LEU A 13 -30.32 14.75 22.29
CA LEU A 13 -30.54 14.73 20.84
C LEU A 13 -29.21 14.56 20.09
N MET A 14 -28.16 15.27 20.50
CA MET A 14 -26.81 15.11 19.92
C MET A 14 -26.26 13.69 20.11
N LEU A 15 -26.45 13.08 21.29
CA LEU A 15 -26.06 11.70 21.54
C LEU A 15 -26.87 10.71 20.69
N ALA A 16 -28.18 10.92 20.56
CA ALA A 16 -29.04 10.08 19.73
C ALA A 16 -28.64 10.16 18.24
N VAL A 17 -28.40 11.37 17.72
CA VAL A 17 -27.94 11.58 16.35
C VAL A 17 -26.54 10.98 16.14
N GLY A 18 -25.62 11.16 17.09
CA GLY A 18 -24.29 10.56 17.07
C GLY A 18 -24.33 9.03 17.06
N GLY A 19 -25.13 8.44 17.94
CA GLY A 19 -25.36 7.00 18.03
C GLY A 19 -26.00 6.44 16.76
N TRP A 20 -26.98 7.13 16.17
CA TRP A 20 -27.61 6.73 14.91
C TRP A 20 -26.61 6.80 13.74
N LYS A 21 -25.83 7.87 13.63
CA LYS A 21 -24.76 7.99 12.62
C LYS A 21 -23.75 6.85 12.76
N LEU A 22 -23.35 6.52 13.99
CA LEU A 22 -22.41 5.44 14.28
C LEU A 22 -22.99 4.07 13.91
N LEU A 23 -24.23 3.78 14.28
CA LEU A 23 -24.93 2.54 13.93
C LEU A 23 -25.06 2.39 12.40
N ASN A 24 -25.46 3.46 11.73
CA ASN A 24 -25.61 3.47 10.28
C ASN A 24 -24.28 3.23 9.57
N TRP A 25 -23.22 3.87 10.04
CA TRP A 25 -21.88 3.73 9.48
C TRP A 25 -21.27 2.34 9.74
N LEU A 26 -21.40 1.80 10.97
CA LEU A 26 -20.81 0.53 11.36
C LEU A 26 -21.54 -0.69 10.80
N PHE A 27 -22.87 -0.65 10.69
CA PHE A 27 -23.64 -1.86 10.42
C PHE A 27 -24.58 -1.74 9.22
N LEU A 28 -25.37 -0.67 9.12
CA LEU A 28 -26.42 -0.57 8.10
C LEU A 28 -25.84 -0.32 6.70
N ARG A 29 -24.92 0.63 6.57
CA ARG A 29 -24.28 0.98 5.29
C ARG A 29 -23.47 -0.19 4.72
N PRO A 30 -22.61 -0.90 5.48
CA PRO A 30 -21.90 -2.07 4.97
C PRO A 30 -22.82 -3.16 4.44
N LYS A 31 -23.89 -3.49 5.21
CA LYS A 31 -24.88 -4.49 4.79
C LYS A 31 -25.60 -4.07 3.51
N LYS A 32 -26.03 -2.82 3.40
CA LYS A 32 -26.70 -2.31 2.19
C LYS A 32 -25.80 -2.41 0.96
N LEU A 33 -24.53 -2.03 1.08
CA LEU A 33 -23.57 -2.11 -0.03
C LEU A 33 -23.30 -3.57 -0.43
N GLU A 34 -23.20 -4.47 0.54
CA GLU A 34 -23.06 -5.91 0.29
C GLU A 34 -24.25 -6.46 -0.50
N THR A 35 -25.48 -6.14 -0.09
CA THR A 35 -26.69 -6.56 -0.79
C THR A 35 -26.70 -6.08 -2.25
N LEU A 36 -26.39 -4.80 -2.49
CA LEU A 36 -26.34 -4.23 -3.84
C LEU A 36 -25.31 -4.93 -4.74
N LEU A 37 -24.13 -5.26 -4.20
CA LEU A 37 -23.12 -5.98 -4.97
C LEU A 37 -23.55 -7.42 -5.28
N ARG A 38 -24.20 -8.10 -4.34
CA ARG A 38 -24.73 -9.44 -4.54
C ARG A 38 -25.83 -9.47 -5.60
N GLU A 39 -26.71 -8.47 -5.61
CA GLU A 39 -27.73 -8.29 -6.65
C GLU A 39 -27.10 -8.05 -8.03
N GLN A 40 -25.93 -7.40 -8.09
CA GLN A 40 -25.15 -7.20 -9.32
C GLN A 40 -24.31 -8.43 -9.73
N GLY A 41 -24.41 -9.55 -9.01
CA GLY A 41 -23.70 -10.79 -9.32
C GLY A 41 -22.27 -10.85 -8.80
N PHE A 42 -21.91 -10.00 -7.83
CA PHE A 42 -20.63 -10.10 -7.13
C PHE A 42 -20.73 -10.97 -5.87
N HIS A 43 -19.69 -11.75 -5.60
CA HIS A 43 -19.62 -12.65 -4.45
C HIS A 43 -18.42 -12.36 -3.56
N GLY A 44 -18.61 -12.46 -2.24
CA GLY A 44 -17.58 -12.13 -1.28
C GLY A 44 -17.92 -12.58 0.13
N ASN A 45 -16.93 -12.48 1.02
CA ASN A 45 -17.15 -12.73 2.44
C ASN A 45 -18.10 -11.66 3.01
N PRO A 46 -19.02 -12.04 3.92
CA PRO A 46 -19.92 -11.09 4.55
C PRO A 46 -19.15 -10.09 5.42
N TYR A 47 -19.72 -8.89 5.59
CA TYR A 47 -19.14 -7.89 6.48
C TYR A 47 -19.07 -8.40 7.93
N SER A 48 -17.90 -8.26 8.56
CA SER A 48 -17.73 -8.51 9.99
C SER A 48 -16.91 -7.39 10.61
N LEU A 49 -17.47 -6.75 11.64
CA LEU A 49 -16.88 -5.59 12.32
C LEU A 49 -15.56 -5.92 13.03
N PHE A 50 -15.47 -7.14 13.54
CA PHE A 50 -14.29 -7.70 14.21
C PHE A 50 -13.65 -8.78 13.38
N SER A 51 -13.74 -8.70 12.05
CA SER A 51 -13.22 -9.76 11.18
C SER A 51 -11.74 -9.97 11.45
N ASN A 52 -11.47 -11.01 12.25
CA ASN A 52 -10.17 -11.61 12.48
C ASN A 52 -9.76 -12.36 11.22
N ASN A 53 -9.72 -11.68 10.08
CA ASN A 53 -9.10 -12.22 8.86
C ASN A 53 -7.57 -12.08 8.93
N ASN A 54 -7.00 -11.95 10.14
CA ASN A 54 -5.57 -12.02 10.41
C ASN A 54 -5.05 -13.46 10.37
N ASN A 55 -5.92 -14.48 10.36
CA ASN A 55 -5.45 -15.87 10.39
C ASN A 55 -4.85 -16.37 9.06
N ASN A 56 -5.02 -15.66 7.94
CA ASN A 56 -4.44 -16.11 6.66
C ASN A 56 -3.34 -15.18 6.12
N ASN A 57 -3.20 -13.96 6.64
CA ASN A 57 -2.16 -13.03 6.20
C ASN A 57 -0.89 -13.06 7.07
N SER A 58 -0.87 -13.87 8.13
CA SER A 58 0.22 -13.97 9.11
C SER A 58 1.26 -15.05 8.80
N SER A 59 1.28 -15.60 7.58
CA SER A 59 2.22 -16.67 7.23
C SER A 59 3.55 -16.17 6.67
N SER A 60 3.66 -14.94 6.16
CA SER A 60 4.91 -14.50 5.51
C SER A 60 6.11 -14.30 6.45
N TYR A 61 5.91 -14.01 7.75
CA TYR A 61 7.03 -13.69 8.66
C TYR A 61 7.58 -14.88 9.46
N ASN A 62 6.93 -16.05 9.40
CA ASN A 62 7.30 -17.28 10.12
C ASN A 62 7.48 -18.49 9.18
N MET A 63 7.63 -18.26 7.88
CA MET A 63 7.71 -19.35 6.91
C MET A 63 9.12 -19.97 6.90
N LYS A 64 9.20 -21.29 7.02
CA LYS A 64 10.46 -22.05 6.88
C LYS A 64 11.07 -21.82 5.49
N PRO A 65 12.41 -21.74 5.35
CA PRO A 65 13.07 -21.64 4.06
C PRO A 65 12.58 -22.74 3.11
N MET A 66 12.22 -22.35 1.89
CA MET A 66 11.70 -23.25 0.87
C MET A 66 12.86 -24.05 0.27
N THR A 67 12.68 -25.36 0.08
CA THR A 67 13.62 -26.15 -0.71
C THR A 67 13.25 -26.05 -2.19
N PHE A 68 14.23 -26.00 -3.10
CA PHE A 68 14.03 -25.87 -4.55
C PHE A 68 13.08 -26.94 -5.16
N SER A 69 12.80 -28.03 -4.44
CA SER A 69 11.87 -29.09 -4.85
C SER A 69 10.38 -28.76 -4.63
N ASP A 70 10.04 -27.69 -3.90
CA ASP A 70 8.67 -27.32 -3.53
C ASP A 70 7.98 -26.38 -4.54
N ASP A 71 8.45 -26.40 -5.80
CA ASP A 71 8.16 -25.44 -6.87
C ASP A 71 6.67 -25.34 -7.28
N LYS A 72 5.83 -26.25 -6.78
CA LYS A 72 4.41 -26.36 -7.18
C LYS A 72 3.45 -25.53 -6.33
N ASP A 73 3.87 -24.89 -5.24
CA ASP A 73 2.94 -24.20 -4.33
C ASP A 73 3.48 -22.86 -3.76
N ILE A 74 4.08 -22.04 -4.63
CA ILE A 74 4.49 -20.66 -4.31
C ILE A 74 3.25 -19.75 -4.13
N ALA A 75 2.23 -20.02 -4.94
CA ALA A 75 0.97 -19.30 -5.06
C ALA A 75 0.33 -18.89 -3.70
N PRO A 76 -0.02 -19.81 -2.78
CA PRO A 76 -0.70 -19.48 -1.53
C PRO A 76 0.14 -18.65 -0.54
N ARG A 77 1.46 -18.54 -0.73
CA ARG A 77 2.35 -17.75 0.14
C ARG A 77 2.37 -16.26 -0.22
N VAL A 78 2.10 -15.95 -1.48
CA VAL A 78 2.21 -14.59 -2.04
C VAL A 78 0.83 -13.95 -2.24
N TYR A 79 -0.23 -14.75 -2.26
CA TYR A 79 -1.57 -14.24 -2.51
C TYR A 79 -2.01 -13.19 -1.49
N SER A 80 -2.30 -12.00 -2.02
CA SER A 80 -2.96 -10.94 -1.30
C SER A 80 -4.40 -11.33 -0.95
N THR A 81 -5.02 -10.61 -0.03
CA THR A 81 -6.45 -10.82 0.29
C THR A 81 -7.36 -10.66 -0.93
N ALA A 82 -6.95 -9.85 -1.91
CA ALA A 82 -7.66 -9.71 -3.17
C ALA A 82 -7.60 -11.01 -4.00
N ASP A 83 -6.43 -11.62 -4.10
CA ASP A 83 -6.23 -12.87 -4.86
C ASP A 83 -7.04 -14.01 -4.25
N HIS A 84 -7.05 -14.12 -2.91
CA HIS A 84 -7.87 -15.13 -2.22
C HIS A 84 -9.37 -14.94 -2.51
N ALA A 85 -9.84 -13.70 -2.60
CA ALA A 85 -11.24 -13.43 -2.96
C ALA A 85 -11.54 -13.85 -4.39
N ILE A 86 -10.62 -13.61 -5.33
CA ILE A 86 -10.75 -14.04 -6.73
C ILE A 86 -10.75 -15.56 -6.85
N ILE A 87 -9.84 -16.24 -6.16
CA ILE A 87 -9.74 -17.71 -6.20
C ILE A 87 -11.01 -18.35 -5.61
N LYS A 88 -11.52 -17.81 -4.49
CA LYS A 88 -12.67 -18.39 -3.78
C LYS A 88 -14.01 -18.08 -4.43
N PHE A 89 -14.20 -16.85 -4.94
CA PHE A 89 -15.49 -16.35 -5.39
C PHE A 89 -15.54 -16.04 -6.90
N GLY A 90 -14.42 -16.18 -7.60
CA GLY A 90 -14.30 -15.93 -9.03
C GLY A 90 -14.01 -14.47 -9.39
N LYS A 91 -14.17 -14.18 -10.68
CA LYS A 91 -13.80 -12.90 -11.32
C LYS A 91 -14.57 -11.70 -10.77
N ASN A 92 -15.87 -11.87 -10.49
CA ASN A 92 -16.73 -10.84 -9.90
C ASN A 92 -16.76 -11.02 -8.38
N SER A 93 -15.67 -10.65 -7.72
CA SER A 93 -15.54 -10.82 -6.27
C SER A 93 -15.36 -9.50 -5.53
N PHE A 94 -15.74 -9.49 -4.26
CA PHE A 94 -15.45 -8.40 -3.34
C PHE A 94 -14.90 -8.94 -2.01
N TYR A 95 -14.18 -8.08 -1.29
CA TYR A 95 -13.67 -8.38 0.04
C TYR A 95 -13.67 -7.14 0.92
N TRP A 96 -13.55 -7.36 2.23
CA TRP A 96 -13.49 -6.30 3.22
C TRP A 96 -12.05 -6.13 3.73
N GLU A 97 -11.54 -4.91 3.68
CA GLU A 97 -10.33 -4.51 4.38
C GLU A 97 -10.71 -3.57 5.53
N GLY A 98 -10.81 -4.14 6.73
CA GLY A 98 -11.44 -3.48 7.87
C GLY A 98 -12.89 -3.10 7.56
N GLN A 99 -13.17 -1.81 7.51
CA GLN A 99 -14.50 -1.27 7.19
C GLN A 99 -14.66 -0.83 5.72
N THR A 100 -13.61 -1.00 4.91
CA THR A 100 -13.62 -0.58 3.51
C THR A 100 -13.91 -1.77 2.61
N LEU A 101 -15.01 -1.68 1.87
CA LEU A 101 -15.38 -2.63 0.84
C LEU A 101 -14.50 -2.43 -0.39
N LYS A 102 -13.87 -3.50 -0.86
CA LYS A 102 -13.04 -3.51 -2.06
C LYS A 102 -13.63 -4.49 -3.07
N VAL A 103 -13.73 -4.04 -4.32
CA VAL A 103 -14.28 -4.82 -5.43
C VAL A 103 -13.15 -5.16 -6.38
N ASN A 104 -13.08 -6.43 -6.78
CA ASN A 104 -12.14 -6.89 -7.78
C ASN A 104 -12.72 -6.66 -9.18
N ILE A 105 -11.98 -5.95 -10.01
CA ILE A 105 -12.36 -5.68 -11.40
C ILE A 105 -11.38 -6.42 -12.30
N THR A 106 -11.87 -7.42 -13.03
CA THR A 106 -11.04 -8.26 -13.91
C THR A 106 -11.29 -8.01 -15.39
N ASN A 107 -12.38 -7.31 -15.76
CA ASN A 107 -12.69 -7.01 -17.16
C ASN A 107 -11.76 -5.88 -17.66
N PRO A 108 -10.96 -6.11 -18.73
CA PRO A 108 -10.04 -5.11 -19.27
C PRO A 108 -10.70 -3.77 -19.64
N GLU A 109 -11.93 -3.79 -20.17
CA GLU A 109 -12.64 -2.57 -20.55
C GLU A 109 -13.04 -1.76 -19.31
N HIS A 110 -13.48 -2.43 -18.25
CA HIS A 110 -13.81 -1.77 -16.98
C HIS A 110 -12.54 -1.22 -16.31
N ILE A 111 -11.45 -1.99 -16.35
CA ILE A 111 -10.13 -1.55 -15.87
C ILE A 111 -9.73 -0.25 -16.61
N LYS A 112 -9.79 -0.25 -17.94
CA LYS A 112 -9.47 0.92 -18.77
C LYS A 112 -10.35 2.13 -18.39
N GLN A 113 -11.65 1.93 -18.20
CA GLN A 113 -12.55 3.01 -17.77
C GLN A 113 -12.16 3.58 -16.40
N VAL A 114 -11.83 2.73 -15.43
CA VAL A 114 -11.40 3.15 -14.09
C VAL A 114 -10.10 3.96 -14.16
N PHE A 115 -9.11 3.49 -14.93
CA PHE A 115 -7.82 4.17 -15.06
C PHE A 115 -7.86 5.45 -15.92
N THR A 116 -8.88 5.61 -16.77
CA THR A 116 -9.04 6.81 -17.61
C THR A 116 -9.87 7.89 -16.91
N ASN A 117 -10.92 7.50 -16.17
CA ASN A 117 -11.87 8.42 -15.54
C ASN A 117 -11.44 8.85 -14.13
N ASN A 118 -10.37 9.65 -14.06
CA ASN A 118 -9.82 10.17 -12.80
C ASN A 118 -10.75 11.15 -12.05
N SER A 119 -11.84 11.61 -12.64
CA SER A 119 -12.84 12.46 -11.99
C SER A 119 -13.67 11.68 -10.97
N TYR A 120 -14.08 10.47 -11.33
CA TYR A 120 -14.89 9.57 -10.50
C TYR A 120 -14.04 8.63 -9.66
N PHE A 121 -12.93 8.13 -10.23
CA PHE A 121 -12.04 7.18 -9.56
C PHE A 121 -10.76 7.87 -9.10
N LYS A 122 -10.73 8.24 -7.81
CA LYS A 122 -9.53 8.77 -7.13
C LYS A 122 -8.72 7.64 -6.52
N LYS A 123 -7.41 7.83 -6.40
CA LYS A 123 -6.52 6.88 -5.73
C LYS A 123 -6.89 6.77 -4.25
N GLU A 124 -6.76 5.55 -3.74
CA GLU A 124 -6.83 5.34 -2.30
C GLU A 124 -5.64 6.05 -1.64
N LYS A 125 -5.94 7.02 -0.77
CA LYS A 125 -4.89 7.67 0.01
C LYS A 125 -4.48 6.75 1.15
N PRO A 126 -3.17 6.52 1.37
CA PRO A 126 -2.71 5.63 2.43
C PRO A 126 -3.23 6.12 3.78
N LYS A 127 -3.95 5.26 4.49
CA LYS A 127 -4.47 5.53 5.85
C LYS A 127 -3.39 5.53 6.92
N LEU A 128 -2.11 5.59 6.56
CA LEU A 128 -0.95 5.54 7.47
C LEU A 128 -0.81 6.78 8.40
N GLY A 129 -1.87 7.59 8.51
CA GLY A 129 -1.90 8.75 9.39
C GLY A 129 -0.85 9.81 9.03
N ARG A 130 -0.65 10.75 9.96
CA ARG A 130 0.36 11.82 9.82
C ARG A 130 1.79 11.28 9.68
N VAL A 131 2.04 10.04 10.08
CA VAL A 131 3.37 9.42 10.05
C VAL A 131 3.84 9.11 8.62
N ALA A 132 2.97 8.66 7.71
CA ALA A 132 3.35 8.52 6.29
C ALA A 132 3.68 9.86 5.62
N LYS A 133 3.13 10.98 6.10
CA LYS A 133 3.53 12.32 5.59
C LYS A 133 5.00 12.63 5.88
N LEU A 134 5.63 11.97 6.86
CA LEU A 134 7.05 12.16 7.19
C LEU A 134 7.98 11.59 6.11
N LEU A 135 7.50 10.71 5.24
CA LEU A 135 8.25 10.27 4.04
C LEU A 135 8.14 11.28 2.88
N GLY A 136 7.42 12.39 3.10
CA GLY A 136 7.06 13.34 2.07
C GLY A 136 5.79 12.93 1.31
N SER A 137 5.03 13.92 0.86
CA SER A 137 3.97 13.69 -0.12
C SER A 137 4.62 13.56 -1.50
N GLY A 138 4.75 12.34 -2.01
CA GLY A 138 5.27 12.11 -3.36
C GLY A 138 4.17 12.09 -4.42
N LEU A 139 4.59 12.05 -5.68
CA LEU A 139 3.73 11.88 -6.85
C LEU A 139 2.69 10.73 -6.74
N PRO A 140 2.97 9.58 -6.09
CA PRO A 140 1.95 8.54 -5.89
C PRO A 140 0.70 9.02 -5.14
N ASN A 141 0.85 10.00 -4.25
CA ASN A 141 -0.24 10.53 -3.41
C ASN A 141 -0.91 11.79 -3.98
N TYR A 142 -0.35 12.38 -5.04
CA TYR A 142 -0.91 13.56 -5.68
C TYR A 142 -2.04 13.20 -6.65
N GLU A 143 -3.00 14.11 -6.72
CA GLU A 143 -4.17 14.05 -7.60
C GLU A 143 -4.34 15.34 -8.38
N ASP A 144 -5.11 15.26 -9.46
CA ASP A 144 -5.58 16.41 -10.23
C ASP A 144 -4.43 17.38 -10.59
N GLN A 145 -4.61 18.67 -10.37
CA GLN A 145 -3.65 19.71 -10.74
C GLN A 145 -2.26 19.51 -10.11
N GLN A 146 -2.20 19.02 -8.87
CA GLN A 146 -0.93 18.74 -8.21
C GLN A 146 -0.18 17.63 -8.92
N TRP A 147 -0.87 16.55 -9.28
CA TRP A 147 -0.28 15.44 -10.03
C TRP A 147 0.19 15.91 -11.41
N HIS A 148 -0.65 16.64 -12.16
CA HIS A 148 -0.30 17.15 -13.48
C HIS A 148 0.95 18.03 -13.46
N THR A 149 1.04 18.95 -12.49
CA THR A 149 2.18 19.86 -12.35
C THR A 149 3.48 19.09 -12.10
N HIS A 150 3.49 18.18 -11.12
CA HIS A 150 4.69 17.41 -10.79
C HIS A 150 5.07 16.43 -11.90
N ARG A 151 4.10 15.80 -12.56
CA ARG A 151 4.37 14.88 -13.68
C ARG A 151 4.97 15.61 -14.88
N LYS A 152 4.51 16.84 -15.17
CA LYS A 152 5.08 17.68 -16.22
C LYS A 152 6.56 18.02 -15.96
N ILE A 153 6.94 18.26 -14.70
CA ILE A 153 8.33 18.53 -14.29
C ILE A 153 9.20 17.28 -14.42
N ILE A 154 8.68 16.11 -14.02
CA ILE A 154 9.46 14.87 -13.94
C ILE A 154 9.62 14.19 -15.31
N ASN A 155 8.58 14.19 -16.15
CA ASN A 155 8.57 13.44 -17.42
C ASN A 155 9.79 13.68 -18.33
N PRO A 156 10.31 14.92 -18.52
CA PRO A 156 11.48 15.16 -19.37
C PRO A 156 12.73 14.39 -18.96
N ALA A 157 12.92 14.11 -17.66
CA ALA A 157 14.05 13.34 -17.16
C ALA A 157 14.03 11.86 -17.62
N PHE A 158 12.86 11.36 -18.00
CA PHE A 158 12.64 9.98 -18.45
C PHE A 158 12.42 9.86 -19.96
N HIS A 159 12.75 10.90 -20.74
CA HIS A 159 12.76 10.81 -22.20
C HIS A 159 13.93 9.92 -22.68
N MET A 160 13.74 9.25 -23.81
CA MET A 160 14.70 8.28 -24.36
C MET A 160 16.13 8.84 -24.48
N GLU A 161 16.27 10.08 -24.93
CA GLU A 161 17.57 10.75 -25.06
C GLU A 161 18.28 10.90 -23.71
N LYS A 162 17.54 11.22 -22.65
CA LYS A 162 18.08 11.33 -21.29
C LYS A 162 18.42 9.96 -20.72
N LEU A 163 17.58 8.96 -20.96
CA LEU A 163 17.83 7.59 -20.50
C LEU A 163 19.11 6.98 -21.12
N LYS A 164 19.38 7.26 -22.40
CA LYS A 164 20.62 6.81 -23.07
C LYS A 164 21.89 7.32 -22.38
N LEU A 165 21.85 8.55 -21.83
CA LEU A 165 22.97 9.13 -21.10
C LEU A 165 23.21 8.42 -19.76
N LEU A 166 22.17 7.82 -19.17
CA LEU A 166 22.27 7.09 -17.89
C LEU A 166 22.73 5.64 -18.06
N THR A 167 22.64 5.09 -19.28
CA THR A 167 22.93 3.67 -19.54
C THR A 167 24.37 3.30 -19.19
N SER A 168 25.36 4.15 -19.51
CA SER A 168 26.76 3.89 -19.16
C SER A 168 26.96 3.74 -17.65
N THR A 169 26.34 4.62 -16.86
CA THR A 169 26.36 4.56 -15.40
C THR A 169 25.68 3.30 -14.87
N MET A 170 24.54 2.91 -15.44
CA MET A 170 23.83 1.68 -15.04
C MET A 170 24.68 0.44 -15.30
N VAL A 171 25.30 0.36 -16.49
CA VAL A 171 26.20 -0.73 -16.87
C VAL A 171 27.39 -0.79 -15.92
N GLN A 172 27.97 0.35 -15.56
CA GLN A 172 29.07 0.40 -14.60
C GLN A 172 28.64 -0.13 -13.22
N CYS A 173 27.47 0.26 -12.70
CA CYS A 173 26.96 -0.29 -11.44
C CYS A 173 26.79 -1.81 -11.49
N CYS A 174 26.34 -2.37 -12.63
CA CYS A 174 26.24 -3.82 -12.80
C CYS A 174 27.63 -4.49 -12.76
N HIS A 175 28.64 -3.92 -13.43
CA HIS A 175 30.00 -4.43 -13.39
C HIS A 175 30.57 -4.40 -11.97
N ASP A 176 30.32 -3.34 -11.19
CA ASP A 176 30.77 -3.24 -9.80
C ASP A 176 30.19 -4.37 -8.92
N VAL A 177 28.96 -4.84 -9.20
CA VAL A 177 28.35 -5.96 -8.48
C VAL A 177 28.94 -7.30 -8.93
N ILE A 178 29.11 -7.50 -10.24
CA ILE A 178 29.71 -8.73 -10.79
C ILE A 178 31.12 -8.90 -10.27
N HIS A 179 31.94 -7.84 -10.29
CA HIS A 179 33.29 -7.87 -9.77
C HIS A 179 33.34 -8.27 -8.29
N LYS A 180 32.42 -7.74 -7.46
CA LYS A 180 32.31 -8.16 -6.06
C LYS A 180 31.96 -9.63 -5.91
N TRP A 181 31.09 -10.16 -6.78
CA TRP A 181 30.77 -11.58 -6.78
C TRP A 181 31.98 -12.42 -7.18
N GLU A 182 32.75 -11.98 -8.17
CA GLU A 182 34.01 -12.62 -8.57
C GLU A 182 35.04 -12.64 -7.44
N GLU A 183 35.18 -11.54 -6.68
CA GLU A 183 36.06 -11.47 -5.50
C GLU A 183 35.63 -12.39 -4.35
N MET A 184 34.33 -12.68 -4.24
CA MET A 184 33.81 -13.59 -3.21
C MET A 184 33.92 -15.07 -3.60
N LEU A 185 34.30 -15.38 -4.85
CA LEU A 185 34.54 -16.76 -5.26
C LEU A 185 35.77 -17.30 -4.50
N SER A 186 35.54 -18.39 -3.77
CA SER A 186 36.60 -19.13 -3.08
C SER A 186 37.53 -19.84 -4.08
N SER A 187 38.67 -20.34 -3.61
CA SER A 187 39.62 -21.13 -4.42
C SER A 187 39.01 -22.39 -5.06
N GLU A 188 37.87 -22.86 -4.54
CA GLU A 188 37.11 -24.01 -5.06
C GLU A 188 36.16 -23.63 -6.22
N GLY A 189 36.13 -22.35 -6.60
CA GLY A 189 35.34 -21.83 -7.73
C GLY A 189 33.83 -21.82 -7.50
N LYS A 190 33.38 -22.01 -6.25
CA LYS A 190 31.97 -22.03 -5.85
C LYS A 190 31.76 -21.23 -4.58
N CYS A 191 30.68 -20.44 -4.56
CA CYS A 191 30.27 -19.65 -3.41
C CYS A 191 28.74 -19.54 -3.43
N ASP A 192 28.10 -19.76 -2.28
CA ASP A 192 26.69 -19.46 -2.09
C ASP A 192 26.55 -17.98 -1.72
N ILE A 193 25.78 -17.22 -2.52
CA ILE A 193 25.62 -15.78 -2.36
C ILE A 193 24.15 -15.46 -2.09
N ASP A 194 23.88 -14.75 -1.00
CA ASP A 194 22.58 -14.09 -0.81
C ASP A 194 22.50 -12.87 -1.72
N VAL A 195 21.67 -12.95 -2.75
CA VAL A 195 21.58 -11.95 -3.84
C VAL A 195 20.69 -10.75 -3.46
N GLU A 196 19.77 -10.89 -2.50
CA GLU A 196 18.81 -9.83 -2.17
C GLU A 196 19.49 -8.50 -1.81
N PRO A 197 20.51 -8.47 -0.92
CA PRO A 197 21.18 -7.22 -0.56
C PRO A 197 21.94 -6.61 -1.73
N PHE A 198 22.49 -7.43 -2.65
CA PHE A 198 23.19 -6.94 -3.83
C PHE A 198 22.24 -6.27 -4.82
N ILE A 199 21.05 -6.83 -5.05
CA ILE A 199 20.04 -6.23 -5.92
C ILE A 199 19.53 -4.90 -5.33
N GLN A 200 19.26 -4.86 -4.02
CA GLN A 200 18.85 -3.61 -3.34
C GLN A 200 19.95 -2.55 -3.44
N ASN A 201 21.21 -2.92 -3.22
CA ASN A 201 22.34 -2.01 -3.33
C ASN A 201 22.59 -1.57 -4.76
N LEU A 202 22.42 -2.44 -5.76
CA LEU A 202 22.51 -2.10 -7.18
C LEU A 202 21.49 -1.03 -7.55
N ALA A 203 20.23 -1.21 -7.16
CA ALA A 203 19.18 -0.21 -7.39
C ALA A 203 19.51 1.13 -6.70
N CYS A 204 19.99 1.07 -5.46
CA CYS A 204 20.44 2.25 -4.71
C CYS A 204 21.59 2.98 -5.41
N ASP A 205 22.61 2.25 -5.85
CA ASP A 205 23.78 2.82 -6.53
C ASP A 205 23.41 3.40 -7.89
N VAL A 206 22.56 2.73 -8.67
CA VAL A 206 22.01 3.26 -9.93
C VAL A 206 21.26 4.56 -9.70
N ILE A 207 20.29 4.59 -8.78
CA ILE A 207 19.50 5.80 -8.50
C ILE A 207 20.41 6.91 -8.00
N SER A 208 21.33 6.60 -7.09
CA SER A 208 22.20 7.60 -6.47
C SER A 208 23.16 8.22 -7.51
N ARG A 209 23.80 7.41 -8.34
CA ARG A 209 24.72 7.92 -9.38
C ARG A 209 23.99 8.66 -10.49
N THR A 210 22.81 8.19 -10.89
CA THR A 210 22.04 8.82 -11.99
C THR A 210 21.30 10.10 -11.56
N ALA A 211 20.78 10.15 -10.33
CA ALA A 211 20.02 11.30 -9.85
C ALA A 211 20.88 12.37 -9.17
N PHE A 212 21.98 11.98 -8.49
CA PHE A 212 22.82 12.91 -7.72
C PHE A 212 24.22 13.12 -8.33
N GLY A 213 24.59 12.38 -9.39
CA GLY A 213 25.83 12.58 -10.12
C GLY A 213 27.06 12.49 -9.21
N SER A 214 27.83 13.57 -9.11
CA SER A 214 29.03 13.66 -8.26
C SER A 214 28.72 13.51 -6.76
N SER A 215 27.50 13.81 -6.32
CA SER A 215 27.04 13.69 -4.94
C SER A 215 26.30 12.37 -4.67
N TYR A 216 26.67 11.31 -5.38
CA TYR A 216 26.00 10.00 -5.24
C TYR A 216 26.17 9.39 -3.84
N GLN A 217 27.24 9.75 -3.10
CA GLN A 217 27.45 9.24 -1.75
C GLN A 217 26.40 9.80 -0.78
N GLU A 218 26.06 11.08 -0.90
CA GLU A 218 24.96 11.71 -0.17
C GLU A 218 23.61 11.11 -0.59
N GLY A 219 23.41 10.87 -1.89
CA GLY A 219 22.22 10.18 -2.42
C GLY A 219 22.02 8.81 -1.81
N LYS A 220 23.09 8.02 -1.70
CA LYS A 220 23.07 6.70 -1.07
C LYS A 220 22.68 6.78 0.40
N ARG A 221 23.24 7.73 1.14
CA ARG A 221 22.87 7.99 2.54
C ARG A 221 21.41 8.37 2.69
N ILE A 222 20.85 9.19 1.79
CA ILE A 222 19.43 9.55 1.79
C ILE A 222 18.57 8.30 1.60
N PHE A 223 18.91 7.45 0.62
CA PHE A 223 18.16 6.22 0.33
C PHE A 223 18.17 5.25 1.53
N GLU A 224 19.31 5.08 2.20
CA GLU A 224 19.41 4.27 3.41
C GLU A 224 18.51 4.78 4.54
N LEU A 225 18.48 6.09 4.76
CA LEU A 225 17.62 6.72 5.77
C LEU A 225 16.14 6.55 5.43
N LEU A 226 15.76 6.78 4.17
CA LEU A 226 14.39 6.57 3.69
C LEU A 226 13.96 5.10 3.85
N THR A 227 14.86 4.15 3.56
CA THR A 227 14.61 2.72 3.74
C THR A 227 14.37 2.37 5.21
N LYS A 228 15.21 2.88 6.12
CA LYS A 228 15.03 2.72 7.57
C LYS A 228 13.69 3.30 8.03
N GLN A 229 13.36 4.51 7.58
CA GLN A 229 12.11 5.18 7.93
C GLN A 229 10.89 4.41 7.39
N ALA A 230 10.92 3.98 6.13
CA ALA A 230 9.86 3.17 5.53
C ALA A 230 9.62 1.86 6.29
N ARG A 231 10.70 1.18 6.72
CA ARG A 231 10.61 -0.04 7.53
C ARG A 231 9.94 0.20 8.88
N LEU A 232 10.30 1.29 9.57
CA LEU A 232 9.66 1.67 10.85
C LEU A 232 8.18 2.00 10.66
N ILE A 233 7.84 2.73 9.60
CA ILE A 233 6.47 3.08 9.27
C ILE A 233 5.64 1.85 8.93
N MET A 234 6.20 0.90 8.18
CA MET A 234 5.53 -0.38 7.89
C MET A 234 5.29 -1.16 9.18
N ARG A 235 6.25 -1.24 10.10
CA ARG A 235 6.03 -1.88 11.42
C ARG A 235 4.87 -1.22 12.19
N LEU A 236 4.79 0.12 12.18
CA LEU A 236 3.68 0.84 12.80
C LEU A 236 2.33 0.57 12.12
N LYS A 237 2.29 0.37 10.79
CA LYS A 237 1.06 0.00 10.05
C LYS A 237 0.47 -1.33 10.52
N TYR A 238 1.32 -2.28 10.88
CA TYR A 238 0.91 -3.62 11.33
C TYR A 238 0.69 -3.72 12.85
N ILE A 239 1.05 -2.69 13.61
CA ILE A 239 0.65 -2.58 15.02
C ILE A 239 -0.84 -2.21 15.06
N HIS A 240 -1.64 -3.26 14.94
CA HIS A 240 -3.07 -3.23 15.15
C HIS A 240 -3.33 -3.10 16.65
N ILE A 241 -3.38 -1.88 17.18
CA ILE A 241 -3.92 -1.65 18.53
C ILE A 241 -5.45 -1.68 18.38
N PRO A 242 -6.14 -2.70 18.94
CA PRO A 242 -7.60 -2.76 18.91
C PRO A 242 -8.14 -1.49 19.56
N GLY A 243 -8.83 -0.67 18.76
CA GLY A 243 -9.44 0.57 19.22
C GLY A 243 -8.71 1.88 18.87
N TRP A 244 -7.51 1.84 18.27
CA TRP A 244 -6.81 3.06 17.82
C TRP A 244 -7.60 3.82 16.74
N TRP A 245 -8.40 3.12 15.94
CA TRP A 245 -9.37 3.71 15.01
C TRP A 245 -10.51 4.49 15.68
N TYR A 246 -10.85 4.23 16.95
CA TYR A 246 -11.84 5.06 17.67
C TYR A 246 -11.28 6.47 17.91
N SER A 247 -9.97 6.63 18.11
CA SER A 247 -9.36 7.96 18.27
C SER A 247 -9.34 8.78 16.98
N SER A 248 -9.20 8.13 15.81
CA SER A 248 -9.42 8.78 14.51
C SER A 248 -10.91 9.06 14.26
N CYS A 249 -11.81 8.26 14.83
CA CYS A 249 -13.26 8.42 14.75
C CYS A 249 -13.74 9.69 15.47
N ILE A 250 -13.20 10.00 16.67
CA ILE A 250 -13.54 11.23 17.40
C ILE A 250 -13.12 12.49 16.62
N LEU A 251 -11.96 12.47 15.98
CA LEU A 251 -11.46 13.64 15.22
C LEU A 251 -12.18 13.82 13.88
N GLN A 252 -12.68 12.76 13.25
CA GLN A 252 -13.32 12.83 11.94
C GLN A 252 -14.85 13.07 12.03
N VAL A 253 -15.47 12.71 13.15
CA VAL A 253 -16.85 13.13 13.49
C VAL A 253 -16.87 14.58 13.97
N ALA A 254 -15.79 15.09 14.58
CA ALA A 254 -15.68 16.50 14.96
C ALA A 254 -15.41 17.46 13.77
N SER A 255 -15.12 16.94 12.58
CA SER A 255 -14.82 17.74 11.38
C SER A 255 -15.99 17.83 10.38
N TYR A 256 -17.21 17.44 10.77
CA TYR A 256 -18.44 17.55 9.98
C TYR A 256 -19.57 18.15 10.81
#